data_AF-A0A0S4JR88-F1
#
_entry.id   AF-A0A0S4JR88-F1
#
_cell.length_a   1.000
_cell.length_b   1.000
_cell.length_c   1.000
_cell.angle_alpha   90.00
_cell.angle_beta   90.00
_cell.angle_gamma   90.00
#
_symmetry.space_group_name_H-M   'P 1'
#
loop_
_entity.id
_entity.type
_entity.pdbx_description
1 polymer ?
#
loop_
_entity_poly.entity_id
_entity_poly.type
_entity_poly.pdbx_seq_one_letter_code
_entity_poly.pdbx_strand_id
1 'polypeptide(L)'
;MKFVPSINNTSLFEVFDPQFKYVKEIPASLIRHLPPARLNITRLVFCRNYVPGQAESCNMGDGCKFVHADVDAESLESHPIHVKYSWRHEDVCTYARLPAGDVLRVTAPNNRPPVEEIASERVLVTRGSLRYRNPEAVHYHCMHYHQHRMCNRGERCNFIHVVHVDPNVVGDFKRAPAVQVVVDAEVMDVLPDSGRRSSLDTEGPQTVGATMSADGCVTPRVDLTKDDEPLSKQSLCVKATACSVASRAFHHNPYCPQSAFRTWVS
;
A
#
# COMPACT_ATOMS: atom_id res chain seq x y z
N MET A 1 -6.17 -11.95 18.19
CA MET A 1 -4.81 -12.51 18.28
C MET A 1 -3.88 -11.39 18.70
N LYS A 2 -3.27 -11.48 19.89
CA LYS A 2 -2.30 -10.48 20.40
C LYS A 2 -0.92 -10.86 19.89
N PHE A 3 -0.28 -9.94 19.17
CA PHE A 3 1.08 -10.10 18.67
C PHE A 3 2.05 -9.96 19.86
N VAL A 4 2.79 -11.02 20.19
CA VAL A 4 3.88 -10.97 21.19
C VAL A 4 5.17 -11.17 20.41
N PRO A 5 6.03 -10.14 20.25
CA PRO A 5 7.28 -10.29 19.52
C PRO A 5 8.30 -11.09 20.34
N SER A 6 8.91 -12.10 19.73
CA SER A 6 10.12 -12.77 20.23
C SER A 6 11.31 -11.81 20.10
N ILE A 7 12.11 -11.67 21.17
CA ILE A 7 13.24 -10.76 21.26
C ILE A 7 14.44 -11.39 20.55
N ASN A 8 14.61 -11.05 19.28
CA ASN A 8 15.92 -10.99 18.62
C ASN A 8 16.25 -9.50 18.41
N ASN A 9 17.46 -9.11 18.81
CA ASN A 9 17.75 -7.81 19.44
C ASN A 9 18.09 -6.65 18.50
N THR A 10 17.35 -6.48 17.40
CA THR A 10 17.32 -5.23 16.60
C THR A 10 15.97 -5.14 15.89
N SER A 11 15.00 -4.48 16.50
CA SER A 11 13.76 -4.14 15.79
C SER A 11 14.10 -3.21 14.62
N LEU A 12 13.83 -3.66 13.40
CA LEU A 12 13.95 -2.86 12.17
C LEU A 12 12.57 -2.32 11.80
N PHE A 13 12.54 -1.10 11.27
CA PHE A 13 11.35 -0.46 10.73
C PHE A 13 11.49 -0.32 9.21
N GLU A 14 10.48 -0.77 8.46
CA GLU A 14 10.36 -0.46 7.05
C GLU A 14 9.85 0.97 6.88
N VAL A 15 10.68 1.84 6.29
CA VAL A 15 10.35 3.24 6.05
C VAL A 15 10.53 3.56 4.58
N PHE A 16 9.48 4.12 3.99
CA PHE A 16 9.42 4.53 2.59
C PHE A 16 10.14 5.86 2.39
N ASP A 17 10.86 6.00 1.28
CA ASP A 17 11.32 7.31 0.87
C ASP A 17 10.14 8.24 0.53
N PRO A 18 10.34 9.56 0.56
CA PRO A 18 9.24 10.50 0.30
C PRO A 18 8.72 10.49 -1.15
N GLN A 19 9.37 9.79 -2.06
CA GLN A 19 9.01 9.65 -3.47
C GLN A 19 8.32 8.30 -3.75
N PHE A 20 8.22 7.42 -2.75
CA PHE A 20 7.80 6.03 -2.87
C PHE A 20 8.54 5.25 -3.97
N LYS A 21 9.85 5.47 -4.12
CA LYS A 21 10.71 4.68 -5.03
C LYS A 21 11.38 3.52 -4.33
N TYR A 22 11.80 3.75 -3.09
CA TYR A 22 12.49 2.77 -2.26
C TYR A 22 11.81 2.63 -0.90
N VAL A 23 12.02 1.45 -0.31
CA VAL A 23 11.82 1.22 1.12
C VAL A 23 13.17 0.87 1.74
N LYS A 24 13.39 1.35 2.96
CA LYS A 24 14.62 1.21 3.74
C LYS A 24 14.29 0.55 5.07
N GLU A 25 15.20 -0.29 5.54
CA GLU A 25 15.12 -0.87 6.88
C GLU A 25 15.94 -0.01 7.84
N ILE A 26 15.31 0.47 8.91
CA ILE A 26 15.94 1.37 9.90
C ILE A 26 15.94 0.70 11.28
N PRO A 27 17.10 0.59 11.94
CA PRO A 27 17.16 0.20 13.35
C PRO A 27 16.34 1.13 14.24
N ALA A 28 15.55 0.55 15.15
CA ALA A 28 14.74 1.29 16.12
C ALA A 28 15.55 2.30 16.94
N SER A 29 16.82 2.01 17.21
CA SER A 29 17.75 2.88 17.94
C SER A 29 18.04 4.20 17.22
N LEU A 30 17.86 4.24 15.90
CA LEU A 30 18.08 5.43 15.08
C LEU A 30 16.78 6.20 14.80
N ILE A 31 15.62 5.67 15.21
CA ILE A 31 14.34 6.35 15.09
C ILE A 31 14.22 7.38 16.23
N ARG A 32 13.97 8.64 15.86
CA ARG A 32 13.73 9.74 16.81
C ARG A 32 12.26 10.04 17.00
N HIS A 33 11.48 9.86 15.95
CA HIS A 33 10.05 10.09 15.98
C HIS A 33 9.31 9.09 15.11
N LEU A 34 8.24 8.52 15.66
CA LEU A 34 7.25 7.73 14.92
C LEU A 34 5.91 8.45 14.98
N PRO A 35 5.16 8.50 13.88
CA PRO A 35 3.84 9.10 13.91
C PRO A 35 2.93 8.35 14.91
N PRO A 36 2.08 9.07 15.67
CA PRO A 36 1.18 8.46 16.63
C PRO A 36 0.27 7.41 15.98
N ALA A 37 0.11 6.25 16.65
CA ALA A 37 -0.71 5.13 16.15
C ALA A 37 -2.16 5.53 15.82
N ARG A 38 -2.72 6.52 16.54
CA ARG A 38 -4.06 7.08 16.32
C ARG A 38 -4.30 7.65 14.92
N LEU A 39 -3.24 7.95 14.16
CA LEU A 39 -3.36 8.48 12.80
C LEU A 39 -3.70 7.40 11.75
N ASN A 40 -3.78 6.12 12.15
CA ASN A 40 -4.08 4.99 11.26
C ASN A 40 -3.18 4.97 10.01
N ILE A 41 -1.91 5.34 10.19
CA ILE A 41 -0.93 5.38 9.11
C ILE A 41 -0.54 3.96 8.75
N THR A 42 -0.83 3.57 7.51
CA THR A 42 -0.53 2.23 6.99
C THR A 42 0.92 2.09 6.52
N ARG A 43 1.64 3.21 6.34
CA ARG A 43 3.00 3.24 5.78
C ARG A 43 3.82 4.35 6.40
N LEU A 44 4.97 3.99 6.95
CA LEU A 44 5.91 4.94 7.52
C LEU A 44 6.73 5.59 6.41
N VAL A 45 6.78 6.91 6.35
CA VAL A 45 7.51 7.65 5.31
C VAL A 45 8.46 8.63 5.99
N PHE A 46 9.67 8.79 5.45
CA PHE A 46 10.61 9.80 5.94
C PHE A 46 10.03 11.22 5.88
N CYS A 47 10.29 12.00 6.91
CA CYS A 47 10.00 13.43 6.91
C CYS A 47 11.01 14.16 6.03
N ARG A 48 10.53 14.95 5.05
CA ARG A 48 11.39 15.77 4.17
C ARG A 48 12.03 16.97 4.87
N ASN A 49 11.44 17.40 5.99
CA ASN A 49 11.88 18.59 6.71
C ASN A 49 12.82 18.24 7.87
N TYR A 50 12.96 16.96 8.21
CA TYR A 50 13.83 16.52 9.28
C TYR A 50 15.26 16.37 8.78
N VAL A 51 16.20 16.99 9.48
CA VAL A 51 17.64 16.87 9.27
C VAL A 51 18.19 15.94 10.36
N PRO A 52 18.83 14.82 10.01
CA PRO A 52 19.46 13.91 10.97
C PRO A 52 20.38 14.63 11.97
N GLY A 53 20.24 14.31 13.25
CA GLY A 53 20.98 14.92 14.36
C GLY A 53 20.45 16.28 14.82
N GLN A 54 19.42 16.84 14.17
CA GLN A 54 18.82 18.13 14.53
C GLN A 54 17.34 17.96 14.87
N ALA A 55 17.03 17.73 16.15
CA ALA A 55 15.65 17.48 16.62
C ALA A 55 14.65 18.58 16.20
N GLU A 56 15.07 19.84 16.19
CA GLU A 56 14.24 21.02 15.90
C GLU A 56 14.14 21.36 14.40
N SER A 57 14.75 20.56 13.51
CA SER A 57 14.72 20.82 12.07
C SER A 57 13.30 20.71 11.48
N CYS A 58 12.45 19.88 12.07
CA CYS A 58 11.05 19.77 11.70
C CYS A 58 10.16 20.61 12.63
N ASN A 59 9.57 21.69 12.10
CA ASN A 59 8.64 22.57 12.83
C ASN A 59 7.42 21.86 13.44
N MET A 60 7.14 20.61 13.05
CA MET A 60 6.02 19.83 13.60
C MET A 60 6.40 19.05 14.87
N GLY A 61 7.70 18.90 15.18
CA GLY A 61 8.21 18.14 16.32
C GLY A 61 7.54 16.76 16.46
N ASP A 62 7.11 16.45 17.68
CA ASP A 62 6.39 15.20 18.05
C ASP A 62 5.00 15.08 17.39
N GLY A 63 4.46 16.19 16.85
CA GLY A 63 3.23 16.21 16.08
C GLY A 63 3.41 15.78 14.63
N CYS A 64 4.64 15.51 14.18
CA CYS A 64 4.89 15.14 12.79
C CYS A 64 4.21 13.81 12.43
N LYS A 65 3.63 13.72 11.23
CA LYS A 65 3.00 12.49 10.74
C LYS A 65 3.96 11.58 9.96
N PHE A 66 5.24 11.92 9.97
CA PHE A 66 6.31 11.25 9.22
C PHE A 66 7.40 10.77 10.19
N VAL A 67 8.23 9.85 9.74
CA VAL A 67 9.33 9.33 10.56
C VAL A 67 10.48 10.32 10.57
N HIS A 68 11.01 10.59 11.77
CA HIS A 68 12.32 11.23 11.95
C HIS A 68 13.31 10.15 12.36
N ALA A 69 14.45 10.09 11.68
CA ALA A 69 15.49 9.12 11.98
C ALA A 69 16.88 9.73 11.77
N ASP A 70 17.78 9.44 12.70
CA ASP A 70 19.18 9.85 12.67
C ASP A 70 19.97 8.87 11.81
N VAL A 71 19.69 8.88 10.51
CA VAL A 71 20.32 8.02 9.53
C VAL A 71 20.72 8.83 8.31
N ASP A 72 21.90 8.53 7.77
CA ASP A 72 22.18 8.88 6.39
C ASP A 72 21.36 7.97 5.48
N ALA A 73 20.31 8.53 4.89
CA ALA A 73 19.39 7.78 4.05
C ALA A 73 20.10 7.16 2.85
N GLU A 74 21.21 7.71 2.34
CA GLU A 74 21.94 7.14 1.20
C GLU A 74 22.72 5.88 1.56
N SER A 75 23.22 5.81 2.80
CA SER A 75 23.99 4.67 3.32
C SER A 75 23.14 3.42 3.64
N LEU A 76 21.84 3.59 3.87
CA LEU A 76 20.95 2.50 4.26
C LEU A 76 20.66 1.54 3.10
N GLU A 77 20.65 0.24 3.40
CA GLU A 77 20.14 -0.76 2.48
C GLU A 77 18.71 -0.39 2.06
N SER A 78 18.53 -0.20 0.76
CA SER A 78 17.22 0.04 0.16
C SER A 78 16.97 -0.96 -0.94
N HIS A 79 15.69 -1.26 -1.13
CA HIS A 79 15.25 -1.98 -2.31
C HIS A 79 14.11 -1.24 -3.01
N PRO A 80 14.06 -1.33 -4.35
CA PRO A 80 13.04 -0.65 -5.13
C PRO A 80 11.67 -1.24 -4.83
N ILE A 81 10.66 -0.36 -4.87
CA ILE A 81 9.25 -0.73 -4.78
C ILE A 81 8.54 -0.30 -6.05
N HIS A 82 7.41 -0.94 -6.33
CA HIS A 82 6.53 -0.52 -7.41
C HIS A 82 5.20 -0.06 -6.85
N VAL A 83 4.82 1.18 -7.14
CA VAL A 83 3.50 1.75 -6.88
C VAL A 83 2.70 1.77 -8.17
N LYS A 84 1.42 1.40 -8.10
CA LYS A 84 0.53 1.43 -9.25
C LYS A 84 0.03 2.87 -9.45
N TYR A 85 0.65 3.57 -10.38
CA TYR A 85 0.19 4.86 -10.88
C TYR A 85 -0.62 4.69 -12.17
N SER A 86 -1.56 5.60 -12.39
CA SER A 86 -2.15 5.89 -13.70
C SER A 86 -1.25 6.89 -14.39
N TRP A 87 -0.54 6.47 -15.43
CA TRP A 87 0.32 7.33 -16.24
C TRP A 87 -0.47 7.90 -17.41
N ARG A 88 -0.24 9.15 -17.77
CA ARG A 88 -0.92 9.75 -18.93
C ARG A 88 -0.50 9.10 -20.24
N HIS A 89 0.78 8.77 -20.34
CA HIS A 89 1.39 8.06 -21.46
C HIS A 89 2.44 7.08 -20.92
N GLU A 90 2.81 6.08 -21.72
CA GLU A 90 3.84 5.12 -21.32
C GLU A 90 5.22 5.77 -21.20
N ASP A 91 5.50 6.78 -22.01
CA ASP A 91 6.80 7.47 -22.06
C ASP A 91 7.10 8.32 -20.83
N VAL A 92 6.06 8.71 -20.07
CA VAL A 92 6.25 9.41 -18.79
C VAL A 92 6.40 8.45 -17.61
N CYS A 93 6.29 7.13 -17.85
CA CYS A 93 6.51 6.11 -16.83
C CYS A 93 7.99 6.09 -16.42
N THR A 94 8.25 6.35 -15.13
CA THR A 94 9.62 6.42 -14.61
C THR A 94 10.19 5.08 -14.15
N TYR A 95 9.39 4.01 -14.17
CA TYR A 95 9.86 2.66 -13.85
C TYR A 95 10.53 2.02 -15.06
N ALA A 96 11.53 1.16 -14.81
CA ALA A 96 12.11 0.34 -15.85
C ALA A 96 11.06 -0.64 -16.41
N ARG A 97 11.06 -0.82 -17.73
CA ARG A 97 10.11 -1.67 -18.47
C ARG A 97 10.87 -2.68 -19.33
N LEU A 98 10.21 -3.78 -19.70
CA LEU A 98 10.77 -4.69 -20.72
C LEU A 98 10.91 -3.94 -22.06
N PRO A 99 11.85 -4.35 -22.93
CA PRO A 99 11.96 -3.77 -24.28
C PRO A 99 10.68 -4.07 -25.08
N ALA A 100 10.32 -3.16 -25.99
CA ALA A 100 9.16 -3.31 -26.86
C ALA A 100 9.32 -4.44 -27.89
N GLY A 101 8.21 -4.94 -28.42
CA GLY A 101 8.15 -5.86 -29.55
C GLY A 101 7.68 -7.27 -29.25
N ASP A 102 7.50 -7.62 -27.96
CA ASP A 102 6.98 -8.91 -27.52
C ASP A 102 5.59 -8.75 -26.88
N VAL A 103 4.83 -9.85 -26.76
CA VAL A 103 3.53 -9.89 -26.07
C VAL A 103 3.56 -11.00 -25.02
N LEU A 104 3.21 -10.65 -23.78
CA LEU A 104 3.15 -11.59 -22.66
C LEU A 104 1.71 -12.01 -22.41
N ARG A 105 1.50 -13.31 -22.24
CA ARG A 105 0.24 -13.87 -21.75
C ARG A 105 0.28 -13.93 -20.23
N VAL A 106 -0.52 -13.09 -19.57
CA VAL A 106 -0.51 -12.90 -18.12
C VAL A 106 -1.85 -13.31 -17.54
N THR A 107 -1.83 -14.32 -16.66
CA THR A 107 -3.03 -14.81 -16.00
C THR A 107 -3.35 -13.95 -14.77
N ALA A 108 -4.64 -13.78 -14.48
CA ALA A 108 -5.07 -13.14 -13.24
C ALA A 108 -4.52 -13.88 -12.00
N PRO A 109 -4.45 -13.21 -10.84
CA PRO A 109 -4.06 -13.90 -9.61
C PRO A 109 -4.98 -15.12 -9.35
N ASN A 110 -4.41 -16.22 -8.86
CA ASN A 110 -5.11 -17.48 -8.59
C ASN A 110 -5.62 -18.27 -9.82
N ASN A 111 -4.94 -18.17 -10.97
CA ASN A 111 -5.28 -18.95 -12.19
C ASN A 111 -6.70 -18.69 -12.73
N ARG A 112 -7.34 -17.58 -12.37
CA ARG A 112 -8.68 -17.29 -12.88
C ARG A 112 -8.56 -16.72 -14.29
N PRO A 113 -9.30 -17.26 -15.29
CA PRO A 113 -9.47 -16.57 -16.56
C PRO A 113 -10.12 -15.18 -16.29
N PRO A 114 -9.87 -14.18 -17.14
CA PRO A 114 -9.19 -14.25 -18.44
C PRO A 114 -7.65 -14.23 -18.36
N VAL A 115 -7.01 -14.82 -19.38
CA VAL A 115 -5.59 -14.57 -19.68
C VAL A 115 -5.52 -13.28 -20.48
N GLU A 116 -4.74 -12.32 -20.01
CA GLU A 116 -4.55 -11.02 -20.67
C GLU A 116 -3.31 -11.07 -21.56
N GLU A 117 -3.40 -10.52 -22.77
CA GLU A 117 -2.25 -10.30 -23.64
C GLU A 117 -1.74 -8.88 -23.47
N ILE A 118 -0.49 -8.75 -23.03
CA ILE A 118 0.08 -7.48 -22.60
C ILE A 118 1.35 -7.22 -23.39
N ALA A 119 1.41 -6.09 -24.09
CA ALA A 119 2.62 -5.65 -24.77
C ALA A 119 3.79 -5.52 -23.79
N SER A 120 4.95 -6.04 -24.17
CA SER A 120 6.14 -6.11 -23.32
C SER A 120 6.57 -4.78 -22.73
N GLU A 121 6.54 -3.71 -23.52
CA GLU A 121 6.84 -2.35 -23.10
C GLU A 121 5.90 -1.85 -21.99
N ARG A 122 4.71 -2.45 -21.81
CA ARG A 122 3.80 -2.13 -20.70
C ARG A 122 4.10 -2.90 -19.43
N VAL A 123 5.08 -3.80 -19.44
CA VAL A 123 5.44 -4.63 -18.29
C VAL A 123 6.64 -4.01 -17.58
N LEU A 124 6.48 -3.76 -16.27
CA LEU A 124 7.59 -3.28 -15.43
C LEU A 124 8.60 -4.41 -15.21
N VAL A 125 9.88 -4.05 -15.10
CA VAL A 125 10.95 -5.00 -14.79
C VAL A 125 10.75 -5.57 -13.39
N THR A 126 10.43 -6.86 -13.34
CA THR A 126 10.42 -7.70 -12.14
C THR A 126 11.18 -9.00 -12.40
N ARG A 127 11.66 -9.67 -11.34
CA ARG A 127 12.27 -11.00 -11.43
C ARG A 127 11.40 -12.01 -12.17
N GLY A 128 10.07 -11.88 -12.06
CA GLY A 128 9.10 -12.66 -12.82
C GLY A 128 9.08 -12.31 -14.31
N SER A 129 9.07 -11.01 -14.62
CA SER A 129 9.04 -10.52 -16.01
C SER A 129 10.30 -10.85 -16.79
N LEU A 130 11.47 -10.96 -16.14
CA LEU A 130 12.73 -11.24 -16.82
C LEU A 130 12.78 -12.64 -17.47
N ARG A 131 11.82 -13.51 -17.15
CA ARG A 131 11.68 -14.84 -17.75
C ARG A 131 10.74 -14.86 -18.95
N TYR A 132 10.30 -13.71 -19.46
CA TYR A 132 9.26 -13.62 -20.48
C TYR A 132 9.58 -14.25 -21.83
N ARG A 133 10.86 -14.45 -22.15
CA ARG A 133 11.29 -15.17 -23.35
C ARG A 133 11.33 -16.69 -23.17
N ASN A 134 11.09 -17.20 -21.97
CA ASN A 134 10.98 -18.63 -21.74
C ASN A 134 9.54 -19.08 -22.07
N PRO A 135 9.32 -19.90 -23.12
CA PRO A 135 7.99 -20.33 -23.53
C PRO A 135 7.27 -21.21 -22.49
N GLU A 136 8.01 -21.82 -21.56
CA GLU A 136 7.45 -22.65 -20.48
C GLU A 136 7.07 -21.81 -19.25
N ALA A 137 7.47 -20.53 -19.20
CA ALA A 137 7.19 -19.68 -18.06
C ALA A 137 5.73 -19.24 -18.05
N VAL A 138 5.02 -19.56 -16.96
CA VAL A 138 3.68 -19.03 -16.71
C VAL A 138 3.80 -17.69 -15.98
N HIS A 139 3.13 -16.67 -16.50
CA HIS A 139 3.13 -15.34 -15.93
C HIS A 139 1.81 -15.05 -15.21
N TYR A 140 1.93 -14.52 -13.99
CA TYR A 140 0.80 -14.13 -13.17
C TYR A 140 0.90 -12.66 -12.79
N HIS A 141 -0.24 -11.97 -12.78
CA HIS A 141 -0.35 -10.65 -12.17
C HIS A 141 0.01 -10.71 -10.68
N CYS A 142 0.78 -9.73 -10.21
CA CYS A 142 1.06 -9.61 -8.79
C CYS A 142 -0.19 -9.15 -8.03
N MET A 143 -0.68 -9.97 -7.10
CA MET A 143 -1.84 -9.64 -6.26
C MET A 143 -1.67 -8.29 -5.52
N HIS A 144 -0.52 -8.06 -4.89
CA HIS A 144 -0.26 -6.82 -4.13
C HIS A 144 -0.22 -5.59 -5.03
N TYR A 145 0.48 -5.66 -6.16
CA TYR A 145 0.52 -4.55 -7.11
C TYR A 145 -0.86 -4.28 -7.70
N HIS A 146 -1.60 -5.33 -8.04
CA HIS A 146 -2.91 -5.24 -8.67
C HIS A 146 -3.99 -4.69 -7.72
N GLN A 147 -4.14 -5.29 -6.53
CA GLN A 147 -5.21 -4.97 -5.57
C GLN A 147 -4.81 -3.85 -4.60
N HIS A 148 -3.59 -3.91 -4.04
CA HIS A 148 -3.15 -2.95 -3.02
C HIS A 148 -2.44 -1.74 -3.61
N ARG A 149 -2.30 -1.69 -4.94
CA ARG A 149 -1.64 -0.61 -5.71
C ARG A 149 -0.19 -0.38 -5.33
N MET A 150 0.45 -1.34 -4.68
CA MET A 150 1.83 -1.26 -4.26
C MET A 150 2.37 -2.66 -4.01
N CYS A 151 3.60 -2.90 -4.45
CA CYS A 151 4.35 -4.10 -4.17
C CYS A 151 5.73 -3.71 -3.64
N ASN A 152 5.98 -4.01 -2.36
CA ASN A 152 7.26 -3.70 -1.69
C ASN A 152 8.43 -4.53 -2.23
N ARG A 153 8.16 -5.60 -2.98
CA ARG A 153 9.21 -6.38 -3.66
C ARG A 153 9.72 -5.69 -4.92
N GLY A 154 8.98 -4.73 -5.50
CA GLY A 154 9.38 -4.00 -6.71
C GLY A 154 9.97 -4.91 -7.80
N GLU A 155 11.22 -4.63 -8.19
CA GLU A 155 11.98 -5.41 -9.17
C GLU A 155 12.30 -6.84 -8.72
N ARG A 156 12.35 -7.10 -7.41
CA ARG A 156 12.56 -8.45 -6.84
C ARG A 156 11.28 -9.32 -6.89
N CYS A 157 10.16 -8.78 -7.36
CA CYS A 157 8.89 -9.52 -7.41
C CYS A 157 8.93 -10.67 -8.43
N ASN A 158 8.36 -11.83 -8.07
CA ASN A 158 8.23 -12.99 -8.97
C ASN A 158 7.08 -12.88 -9.96
N PHE A 159 6.28 -11.84 -9.85
CA PHE A 159 5.02 -11.69 -10.57
C PHE A 159 5.08 -10.47 -11.49
N ILE A 160 4.16 -10.42 -12.44
CA ILE A 160 4.09 -9.34 -13.42
C ILE A 160 3.43 -8.12 -12.81
N HIS A 161 4.04 -6.96 -13.04
CA HIS A 161 3.46 -5.65 -12.77
C HIS A 161 3.26 -4.95 -14.11
N VAL A 162 2.10 -4.33 -14.31
CA VAL A 162 1.71 -3.77 -15.60
C VAL A 162 1.44 -2.27 -15.45
N VAL A 163 2.00 -1.49 -16.37
CA VAL A 163 1.75 -0.05 -16.50
C VAL A 163 0.28 0.17 -16.80
N HIS A 164 -0.36 0.95 -15.92
CA HIS A 164 -1.71 1.42 -16.14
C HIS A 164 -1.66 2.81 -16.78
N VAL A 165 -2.20 2.92 -18.00
CA VAL A 165 -2.26 4.15 -18.78
C VAL A 165 -3.69 4.69 -18.75
N ASP A 166 -3.84 5.97 -18.41
CA ASP A 166 -5.09 6.72 -18.45
C ASP A 166 -4.80 8.09 -19.09
N PRO A 167 -5.12 8.29 -20.38
CA PRO A 167 -4.85 9.54 -21.08
C PRO A 167 -5.55 10.77 -20.48
N ASN A 168 -6.56 10.55 -19.63
CA ASN A 168 -7.36 11.60 -18.99
C ASN A 168 -6.78 12.04 -17.63
N VAL A 169 -5.64 11.51 -17.21
CA VAL A 169 -4.93 11.98 -16.02
C VAL A 169 -4.49 13.43 -16.22
N VAL A 170 -4.80 14.28 -15.24
CA VAL A 170 -4.26 15.64 -15.15
C VAL A 170 -2.82 15.57 -14.65
N GLY A 171 -1.88 16.09 -15.44
CA GLY A 171 -0.43 15.97 -15.20
C GLY A 171 0.17 14.71 -15.84
N ASP A 172 1.36 14.32 -15.39
CA ASP A 172 2.07 13.15 -15.95
C ASP A 172 1.53 11.83 -15.38
N PHE A 173 1.16 11.82 -14.10
CA PHE A 173 0.62 10.64 -13.42
C PHE A 173 -0.17 10.99 -12.15
N LYS A 174 -1.06 10.07 -11.75
CA LYS A 174 -1.75 10.06 -10.45
C LYS A 174 -1.76 8.65 -9.86
N ARG A 175 -2.06 8.47 -8.57
CA ARG A 175 -2.25 7.11 -8.01
C ARG A 175 -3.40 6.43 -8.73
N ALA A 176 -3.21 5.17 -9.13
CA ALA A 176 -4.25 4.43 -9.83
C ALA A 176 -5.50 4.27 -8.94
N PRO A 177 -6.71 4.23 -9.54
CA PRO A 177 -7.91 3.90 -8.78
C PRO A 177 -7.76 2.54 -8.11
N ALA A 178 -8.36 2.39 -6.92
CA ALA A 178 -8.46 1.07 -6.31
C ALA A 178 -9.36 0.22 -7.22
N VAL A 179 -8.95 -1.00 -7.52
CA VAL A 179 -9.84 -1.94 -8.18
C VAL A 179 -10.98 -2.18 -7.21
N GLN A 180 -12.16 -1.65 -7.53
CA GLN A 180 -13.37 -2.10 -6.86
C GLN A 180 -13.51 -3.55 -7.27
N VAL A 181 -13.37 -4.46 -6.30
CA VAL A 181 -13.80 -5.83 -6.53
C VAL A 181 -15.30 -5.69 -6.77
N VAL A 182 -15.69 -5.71 -8.04
CA VAL A 182 -17.06 -6.06 -8.40
C VAL A 182 -17.19 -7.46 -7.81
N VAL A 183 -17.77 -7.52 -6.62
CA VAL A 183 -18.38 -8.75 -6.15
C VAL A 183 -19.45 -9.00 -7.19
N ASP A 184 -19.13 -9.85 -8.16
CA ASP A 184 -20.14 -10.45 -9.01
C ASP A 184 -21.12 -11.07 -8.03
N ALA A 185 -22.22 -10.37 -7.78
CA ALA A 185 -23.35 -10.92 -7.07
C ALA A 185 -23.73 -12.13 -7.91
N GLU A 186 -23.45 -13.31 -7.36
CA GLU A 186 -23.84 -14.57 -7.98
C GLU A 186 -25.28 -14.41 -8.45
N VAL A 187 -25.48 -14.64 -9.74
CA VAL A 187 -26.80 -14.90 -10.29
C VAL A 187 -27.34 -16.05 -9.45
N MET A 188 -28.28 -15.74 -8.54
CA MET A 188 -29.13 -16.77 -7.97
C MET A 188 -29.81 -17.44 -9.14
N ASP A 189 -29.35 -18.65 -9.48
CA ASP A 189 -30.08 -19.57 -10.33
C ASP A 189 -31.47 -19.75 -9.69
N VAL A 190 -32.46 -19.06 -10.27
CA VAL A 190 -33.86 -19.35 -10.04
C VAL A 190 -34.09 -20.74 -10.64
N LEU A 191 -33.96 -21.76 -9.80
CA LEU A 191 -34.43 -23.10 -10.10
C LEU A 191 -35.92 -23.00 -10.48
N PRO A 192 -36.34 -23.49 -11.66
CA PRO A 192 -37.76 -23.58 -11.97
C PRO A 192 -38.42 -24.62 -11.06
N ASP A 193 -39.46 -24.18 -10.37
CA ASP A 193 -40.41 -24.96 -9.59
C ASP A 193 -40.97 -26.12 -10.42
N SER A 194 -40.44 -27.32 -10.18
CA SER A 194 -41.01 -28.56 -10.71
C SER A 194 -41.74 -29.32 -9.60
N GLY A 195 -43.03 -29.02 -9.47
CA GLY A 195 -44.06 -30.06 -9.51
C GLY A 195 -44.14 -31.03 -8.33
N ARG A 196 -44.88 -30.61 -7.30
CA ARG A 196 -45.99 -31.35 -6.66
C ARG A 196 -46.16 -32.83 -7.05
N ARG A 197 -45.79 -33.75 -6.15
CA ARG A 197 -46.53 -35.01 -5.89
C ARG A 197 -46.48 -35.36 -4.39
N SER A 198 -47.68 -35.53 -3.83
CA SER A 198 -48.01 -36.27 -2.61
C SER A 198 -47.47 -37.72 -2.68
N SER A 199 -47.18 -38.46 -1.61
CA SER A 199 -48.10 -38.88 -0.54
C SER A 199 -47.37 -39.76 0.51
N LEU A 200 -47.93 -39.79 1.73
CA LEU A 200 -48.04 -40.93 2.68
C LEU A 200 -46.84 -41.38 3.55
N ASP A 201 -46.92 -40.94 4.82
CA ASP A 201 -47.00 -41.69 6.08
C ASP A 201 -46.08 -42.90 6.34
N THR A 202 -45.35 -42.85 7.47
CA THR A 202 -45.35 -43.91 8.52
C THR A 202 -44.79 -43.35 9.84
N GLU A 203 -45.48 -43.68 10.93
CA GLU A 203 -45.30 -43.19 12.30
C GLU A 203 -44.17 -43.86 13.11
N GLY A 204 -43.54 -43.07 14.00
CA GLY A 204 -43.10 -43.39 15.39
C GLY A 204 -41.95 -44.39 15.66
N PRO A 205 -41.43 -44.48 16.91
CA PRO A 205 -41.76 -43.73 18.13
C PRO A 205 -40.57 -43.07 18.86
N GLN A 206 -40.94 -42.26 19.86
CA GLN A 206 -40.13 -41.45 20.77
C GLN A 206 -39.27 -42.27 21.74
N THR A 207 -38.08 -41.75 22.09
CA THR A 207 -37.46 -41.97 23.40
C THR A 207 -36.69 -40.74 23.93
N VAL A 208 -36.97 -40.50 25.20
CA VAL A 208 -36.48 -39.62 26.27
C VAL A 208 -34.96 -39.36 26.42
N GLY A 209 -34.64 -38.19 26.99
CA GLY A 209 -33.39 -37.87 27.74
C GLY A 209 -33.03 -36.38 27.62
N ALA A 210 -33.27 -35.51 28.63
CA ALA A 210 -32.35 -35.17 29.73
C ALA A 210 -30.96 -34.71 29.21
N THR A 211 -30.29 -33.61 29.61
CA THR A 211 -30.33 -32.74 30.79
C THR A 211 -29.31 -31.60 30.58
N MET A 212 -29.54 -30.50 31.28
CA MET A 212 -28.65 -29.42 31.77
C MET A 212 -27.14 -29.42 31.47
N SER A 213 -26.61 -28.24 31.12
CA SER A 213 -25.58 -27.45 31.86
C SER A 213 -25.11 -26.31 30.94
N ALA A 214 -25.22 -25.02 31.29
CA ALA A 214 -24.52 -24.27 32.33
C ALA A 214 -23.01 -24.22 32.08
N ASP A 215 -22.55 -23.18 31.38
CA ASP A 215 -21.23 -22.60 31.61
C ASP A 215 -21.30 -21.09 31.43
N GLY A 216 -21.27 -20.42 32.59
CA GLY A 216 -21.13 -18.98 32.71
C GLY A 216 -19.68 -18.58 32.48
N CYS A 217 -19.46 -17.63 31.56
CA CYS A 217 -18.21 -16.88 31.51
C CYS A 217 -18.45 -15.52 32.17
N VAL A 218 -18.05 -15.43 33.44
CA VAL A 218 -17.95 -14.19 34.21
C VAL A 218 -16.81 -13.36 33.60
N THR A 219 -17.14 -12.18 33.07
CA THR A 219 -16.15 -11.14 32.79
C THR A 219 -16.08 -10.20 33.99
N PRO A 220 -14.88 -9.83 34.48
CA PRO A 220 -14.76 -8.81 35.51
C PRO A 220 -15.09 -7.44 34.93
N ARG A 221 -16.17 -6.82 35.43
CA ARG A 221 -16.43 -5.39 35.36
C ARG A 221 -15.31 -4.66 36.10
N VAL A 222 -14.58 -3.80 35.40
CA VAL A 222 -13.74 -2.79 36.03
C VAL A 222 -14.56 -1.52 36.09
N ASP A 223 -15.02 -1.18 37.28
CA ASP A 223 -15.59 0.13 37.59
C ASP A 223 -14.46 1.17 37.53
N LEU A 224 -14.58 2.12 36.60
CA LEU A 224 -13.85 3.37 36.65
C LEU A 224 -14.82 4.44 37.13
N THR A 225 -14.70 4.76 38.41
CA THR A 225 -15.34 5.93 39.00
C THR A 225 -14.77 7.19 38.38
N LYS A 226 -15.68 8.06 37.95
CA LYS A 226 -15.49 9.49 37.76
C LYS A 226 -14.95 10.11 39.04
N ASP A 227 -14.19 11.19 38.93
CA ASP A 227 -14.44 12.45 39.66
C ASP A 227 -13.61 13.59 39.06
N ASP A 228 -14.34 14.67 38.74
CA ASP A 228 -14.03 16.09 38.92
C ASP A 228 -12.94 16.84 38.11
N GLU A 229 -13.45 17.55 37.09
CA GLU A 229 -13.10 18.94 36.70
C GLU A 229 -13.35 19.92 37.90
N PRO A 230 -12.93 21.22 37.93
CA PRO A 230 -12.82 22.12 36.76
C PRO A 230 -11.79 23.29 36.81
N LEU A 231 -11.76 24.03 35.70
CA LEU A 231 -11.54 25.50 35.57
C LEU A 231 -10.16 26.10 35.89
N SER A 232 -9.49 26.63 34.86
CA SER A 232 -9.37 28.11 34.77
C SER A 232 -9.16 28.58 33.34
N LYS A 233 -9.95 29.61 32.99
CA LYS A 233 -9.89 30.40 31.78
C LYS A 233 -8.68 31.33 31.85
N GLN A 234 -7.95 31.53 30.75
CA GLN A 234 -7.46 32.86 30.43
C GLN A 234 -7.27 33.03 28.93
N SER A 235 -8.01 34.02 28.43
CA SER A 235 -8.02 34.50 27.05
C SER A 235 -6.79 35.38 26.83
N LEU A 236 -6.13 35.24 25.69
CA LEU A 236 -5.30 36.31 25.14
C LEU A 236 -5.56 36.38 23.63
N CYS A 237 -6.51 37.25 23.28
CA CYS A 237 -6.61 37.87 21.97
C CYS A 237 -5.34 38.69 21.73
N VAL A 238 -4.53 38.29 20.75
CA VAL A 238 -3.54 39.19 20.14
C VAL A 238 -3.91 39.41 18.68
N LYS A 239 -3.98 40.69 18.35
CA LYS A 239 -4.48 41.28 17.11
C LYS A 239 -3.67 40.83 15.89
N ALA A 240 -4.40 40.58 14.81
CA ALA A 240 -3.88 40.46 13.46
C ALA A 240 -3.11 41.74 13.07
N THR A 241 -1.92 41.57 12.50
CA THR A 241 -1.27 42.59 11.68
C THR A 241 -1.13 42.03 10.28
N ALA A 242 -1.78 42.71 9.33
CA ALA A 242 -1.70 42.42 7.93
C ALA A 242 -0.29 42.71 7.40
N CYS A 243 0.26 41.79 6.61
CA CYS A 243 1.35 42.08 5.69
C CYS A 243 0.95 41.50 4.34
N SER A 244 0.52 42.38 3.44
CA SER A 244 0.47 42.14 2.01
C SER A 244 1.90 42.23 1.45
N VAL A 245 2.18 41.44 0.41
CA VAL A 245 2.84 41.82 -0.84
C VAL A 245 3.58 40.61 -1.46
N ALA A 246 3.34 40.45 -2.76
CA ALA A 246 4.15 39.79 -3.79
C ALA A 246 4.13 38.26 -3.91
N SER A 247 3.26 37.82 -4.83
CA SER A 247 3.54 36.77 -5.80
C SER A 247 4.97 36.82 -6.35
N ARG A 248 5.66 35.67 -6.36
CA ARG A 248 6.60 35.30 -7.44
C ARG A 248 6.72 33.79 -7.52
N ALA A 249 6.51 33.30 -8.73
CA ALA A 249 6.63 31.92 -9.13
C ALA A 249 8.07 31.40 -8.97
N PHE A 250 8.21 30.17 -8.46
CA PHE A 250 9.38 29.34 -8.68
C PHE A 250 8.92 27.90 -8.93
N HIS A 251 8.69 27.57 -10.20
CA HIS A 251 8.85 26.22 -10.70
C HIS A 251 10.31 26.09 -11.15
N HIS A 252 11.14 25.44 -10.34
CA HIS A 252 12.35 24.79 -10.84
C HIS A 252 12.48 23.43 -10.17
N ASN A 253 12.35 22.40 -11.00
CA ASN A 253 12.63 21.00 -10.70
C ASN A 253 14.10 20.75 -11.06
N PRO A 254 15.04 20.59 -10.11
CA PRO A 254 16.46 20.48 -10.42
C PRO A 254 16.89 19.01 -10.39
N TYR A 255 16.32 18.13 -11.22
CA TYR A 255 16.88 16.80 -11.45
C TYR A 255 16.62 16.36 -12.90
N CYS A 256 17.42 16.93 -13.81
CA CYS A 256 17.62 16.40 -15.15
C CYS A 256 19.09 15.90 -15.22
N PRO A 257 19.35 14.59 -15.21
CA PRO A 257 20.69 14.10 -15.51
C PRO A 257 20.91 14.20 -17.03
N GLN A 258 21.66 15.21 -17.46
CA GLN A 258 22.29 15.23 -18.78
C GLN A 258 23.59 14.42 -18.71
N SER A 259 23.64 13.28 -19.39
CA SER A 259 24.83 12.61 -19.95
C SER A 259 24.39 11.26 -20.53
N ALA A 260 24.89 10.75 -21.66
CA ALA A 260 25.79 11.24 -22.68
C ALA A 260 25.48 10.45 -23.97
N PHE A 261 25.37 11.14 -25.10
CA PHE A 261 25.48 10.51 -26.42
C PHE A 261 26.91 10.01 -26.60
N ARG A 262 27.09 8.70 -26.84
CA ARG A 262 28.29 8.16 -27.47
C ARG A 262 27.92 7.70 -28.87
N THR A 263 28.47 8.40 -29.85
CA THR A 263 28.63 7.99 -31.23
C THR A 263 29.41 6.67 -31.29
N TRP A 264 28.90 5.71 -32.08
CA TRP A 264 29.70 4.61 -32.61
C TRP A 264 29.84 4.83 -34.11
N VAL A 265 31.09 5.01 -34.53
CA VAL A 265 31.55 4.88 -35.90
C VAL A 265 32.01 3.44 -36.06
N SER A 266 31.41 2.71 -36.99
CA SER A 266 32.00 1.67 -37.84
C SER A 266 30.98 1.28 -38.90
#